data_AF-A0A835LHY6-F1
#
_entry.id   AF-A0A835LHY6-F1
#
_cell.length_a   1.000
_cell.length_b   1.000
_cell.length_c   1.000
_cell.angle_alpha   90.00
_cell.angle_beta   90.00
_cell.angle_gamma   90.00
#
_symmetry.space_group_name_H-M   'P 1'
#
loop_
_entity.id
_entity.type
_entity.pdbx_description
1 polymer ?
#
loop_
_entity_poly.entity_id
_entity_poly.type
_entity_poly.pdbx_seq_one_letter_code
_entity_poly.pdbx_strand_id
1 'polypeptide(L)'
;MAQLSETDQVCNAYTELNDPVVQRERFAEQLKDRQSGDEEAMALDEAFCTALEYGLPPTAGWGLGIDRLTMLLTDSLNIKDVILFPAMKPQD
;
A
#
# COMPACT_ATOMS: atom_id res chain seq x y z
N MET A 1 -8.82 17.98 -19.14
CA MET A 1 -7.85 17.01 -18.61
C MET A 1 -8.16 16.85 -17.14
N ALA A 2 -8.71 15.70 -16.74
CA ALA A 2 -9.03 15.46 -15.33
C ALA A 2 -7.73 15.41 -14.53
N GLN A 3 -7.65 16.20 -13.46
CA GLN A 3 -6.58 16.09 -12.48
C GLN A 3 -6.77 14.77 -11.73
N LEU A 4 -5.79 13.87 -11.83
CA LEU A 4 -5.76 12.65 -11.02
C LEU A 4 -5.58 13.05 -9.55
N SER A 5 -6.51 12.62 -8.71
CA SER A 5 -6.45 12.77 -7.25
C SER A 5 -5.67 11.59 -6.62
N GLU A 6 -5.29 11.65 -5.34
CA GLU A 6 -4.69 10.48 -4.64
C GLU A 6 -5.60 9.23 -4.71
N THR A 7 -6.91 9.44 -4.83
CA THR A 7 -7.92 8.39 -5.07
C THR A 7 -7.75 7.65 -6.40
N ASP A 8 -7.08 8.24 -7.38
CA ASP A 8 -6.85 7.70 -8.73
C ASP A 8 -5.45 7.07 -8.88
N GLN A 9 -4.72 6.85 -7.78
CA GLN A 9 -3.39 6.24 -7.85
C GLN A 9 -3.48 4.84 -8.47
N VAL A 10 -2.92 4.68 -9.67
CA VAL A 10 -2.91 3.41 -10.40
C VAL A 10 -1.71 2.55 -9.99
N CYS A 11 -0.54 3.16 -9.78
CA CYS A 11 0.68 2.44 -9.42
C CYS A 11 1.39 3.08 -8.21
N ASN A 12 2.07 2.23 -7.44
CA ASN A 12 3.09 2.65 -6.47
C ASN A 12 4.37 1.86 -6.74
N ALA A 13 5.52 2.51 -6.69
CA ALA A 13 6.82 1.86 -6.91
C ALA A 13 7.93 2.60 -6.17
N TYR A 14 8.87 1.84 -5.63
CA TYR A 14 10.00 2.40 -4.88
C TYR A 14 11.19 1.44 -4.91
N THR A 15 12.39 1.99 -4.73
CA THR A 15 13.55 1.17 -4.39
C THR A 15 13.33 0.65 -2.98
N GLU A 16 13.45 -0.66 -2.81
CA GLU A 16 13.24 -1.30 -1.51
C GLU A 16 14.31 -0.84 -0.53
N LEU A 17 13.88 -0.50 0.69
CA LEU A 17 14.81 -0.23 1.77
C LEU A 17 15.37 -1.56 2.24
N ASN A 18 16.64 -1.81 1.91
CA ASN A 18 17.33 -3.05 2.26
C ASN A 18 18.28 -2.90 3.47
N ASP A 19 18.33 -1.72 4.10
CA ASP A 19 19.09 -1.51 5.34
C ASP A 19 18.23 -1.90 6.56
N PRO A 20 18.58 -2.97 7.29
CA PRO A 20 17.79 -3.46 8.42
C PRO A 20 17.77 -2.50 9.61
N VAL A 21 18.79 -1.66 9.79
CA VAL A 21 18.83 -0.69 10.90
C VAL A 21 17.85 0.45 10.62
N VAL A 22 17.91 1.02 9.42
CA VAL A 22 16.99 2.09 9.02
C VAL A 22 15.55 1.57 8.96
N GLN A 23 15.33 0.33 8.52
CA GLN A 23 13.99 -0.27 8.50
C GLN A 23 13.41 -0.39 9.92
N ARG A 24 14.21 -0.81 10.91
CA ARG A 24 13.77 -0.85 12.32
C ARG A 24 13.46 0.52 12.89
N GLU A 25 14.29 1.53 12.60
CA GLU A 25 14.04 2.91 13.03
C GLU A 25 12.70 3.40 12.51
N ARG A 26 12.39 3.15 11.23
CA ARG A 26 11.08 3.50 10.63
C ARG A 26 9.92 2.75 11.29
N PHE A 27 10.07 1.46 11.59
CA PHE A 27 9.02 0.74 12.32
C PHE A 27 8.84 1.27 13.74
N ALA A 28 9.90 1.69 14.42
CA ALA A 28 9.81 2.27 15.75
C ALA A 28 9.10 3.65 15.72
N GLU A 29 9.28 4.44 14.66
CA GLU A 29 8.52 5.67 14.42
C GLU A 29 7.03 5.37 14.17
N GLN A 30 6.74 4.44 13.25
CA GLN A 30 5.37 3.99 12.96
C GLN A 30 4.66 3.44 14.21
N LEU A 31 5.38 2.75 15.11
CA LEU A 31 4.81 2.29 16.37
C LEU A 31 4.42 3.46 17.29
N LYS A 32 5.19 4.56 17.30
CA LYS A 32 4.82 5.78 18.05
C LYS A 32 3.58 6.42 17.44
N ASP A 33 3.51 6.49 16.11
CA ASP A 33 2.34 7.04 15.40
C ASP A 33 1.08 6.22 15.72
N ARG A 34 1.21 4.89 15.73
CA ARG A 34 0.13 3.98 16.15
C ARG A 34 -0.32 4.22 17.60
N GLN A 35 0.64 4.41 18.52
CA GLN A 35 0.33 4.74 19.92
C GLN A 35 -0.34 6.11 20.06
N SER A 36 -0.10 7.03 19.12
CA SER A 36 -0.73 8.35 19.07
C SER A 36 -2.15 8.33 18.48
N GLY A 37 -2.61 7.19 17.99
CA GLY A 37 -3.98 6.98 17.50
C GLY A 37 -4.12 6.79 15.99
N ASP A 38 -3.02 6.64 15.25
CA ASP A 38 -3.08 6.30 13.82
C ASP A 38 -3.34 4.79 13.62
N GLU A 39 -4.55 4.44 13.15
CA GLU A 39 -4.97 3.06 12.92
C GLU A 39 -4.33 2.44 11.67
N GLU A 40 -3.85 3.26 10.73
CA GLU A 40 -3.21 2.82 9.47
C GLU A 40 -1.68 2.63 9.63
N ALA A 41 -1.11 3.06 10.75
CA ALA A 41 0.31 2.94 11.03
C ALA A 41 0.76 1.48 11.16
N MET A 42 1.91 1.18 10.56
CA MET A 42 2.44 -0.18 10.47
C MET A 42 2.86 -0.73 11.84
N ALA A 43 2.64 -2.02 12.06
CA ALA A 43 3.19 -2.72 13.22
C ALA A 43 4.68 -3.06 12.99
N LEU A 44 5.44 -3.12 14.07
CA LEU A 44 6.82 -3.60 14.05
C LEU A 44 6.86 -5.10 13.71
N ASP A 45 7.56 -5.45 12.63
CA ASP A 45 7.83 -6.84 12.23
C ASP A 45 9.33 -7.16 12.37
N GLU A 46 9.70 -7.77 13.50
CA GLU A 46 11.08 -8.18 13.77
C GLU A 46 11.54 -9.36 12.90
N ALA A 47 10.63 -10.22 12.46
CA ALA A 47 10.97 -11.33 11.58
C ALA A 47 11.38 -10.81 10.20
N PHE A 48 10.67 -9.80 9.68
CA PHE A 48 11.05 -9.10 8.46
C PHE A 48 12.40 -8.40 8.59
N CYS A 49 12.65 -7.68 9.69
CA CYS A 49 13.95 -7.04 9.92
C CYS A 49 15.09 -8.05 10.02
N THR A 50 14.86 -9.18 10.70
CA THR A 50 15.81 -10.29 10.77
C THR A 50 16.09 -10.85 9.36
N ALA A 51 15.09 -10.99 8.51
CA ALA A 51 15.28 -11.43 7.12
C ALA A 51 16.14 -10.45 6.31
N LEU A 52 15.98 -9.13 6.51
CA LEU A 52 16.82 -8.12 5.86
C LEU A 52 18.31 -8.23 6.29
N GLU A 53 18.58 -8.65 7.52
CA GLU A 53 19.96 -8.86 8.02
C GLU A 53 20.69 -10.03 7.35
N TYR A 54 19.95 -11.01 6.82
CA TYR A 54 20.55 -12.05 5.96
C TYR A 54 20.99 -11.51 4.59
N GLY A 55 20.60 -10.28 4.26
CA GLY A 55 21.02 -9.56 3.08
C GLY A 55 19.99 -9.60 1.96
N LEU A 56 19.15 -8.56 1.89
CA LEU A 56 18.34 -8.29 0.71
C LEU A 56 19.18 -7.56 -0.35
N PRO A 57 19.35 -8.13 -1.57
CA PRO A 57 20.03 -7.42 -2.65
C PRO A 57 19.32 -6.11 -3.01
N PRO A 58 19.99 -5.17 -3.71
CA PRO A 58 19.32 -3.98 -4.25
C PRO A 58 18.11 -4.38 -5.09
N THR A 59 16.92 -4.06 -4.59
CA THR A 59 15.62 -4.52 -5.13
C THR A 59 14.71 -3.31 -5.35
N ALA A 60 13.78 -3.42 -6.29
CA ALA A 60 12.72 -2.45 -6.47
C ALA A 60 11.35 -3.14 -6.43
N GLY A 61 10.43 -2.55 -5.69
CA GLY A 61 9.04 -2.99 -5.58
C GLY A 61 8.13 -2.21 -6.52
N TRP A 62 7.08 -2.87 -7.00
CA TRP A 62 6.04 -2.26 -7.80
C TRP A 62 4.69 -2.89 -7.50
N GLY A 63 3.66 -2.06 -7.37
CA GLY A 63 2.28 -2.45 -7.20
C GLY A 63 1.36 -1.68 -8.15
N LEU A 64 0.32 -2.36 -8.64
CA LEU A 64 -0.70 -1.83 -9.54
C LEU A 64 -2.09 -2.18 -9.04
N GLY A 65 -2.95 -1.18 -8.94
CA GLY A 65 -4.39 -1.37 -8.71
C GLY A 65 -5.07 -1.82 -10.01
N ILE A 66 -5.37 -3.11 -10.13
CA ILE A 66 -6.00 -3.69 -11.33
C ILE A 66 -7.41 -3.13 -11.55
N ASP A 67 -8.21 -2.98 -10.49
CA ASP A 67 -9.55 -2.40 -10.59
C ASP A 67 -9.49 -0.95 -11.08
N ARG A 68 -8.55 -0.16 -10.55
CA ARG A 68 -8.33 1.24 -10.97
C ARG A 68 -7.83 1.35 -12.41
N LEU A 69 -6.92 0.46 -12.83
CA LEU A 69 -6.51 0.37 -14.22
C LEU A 69 -7.70 0.04 -15.12
N THR A 70 -8.55 -0.91 -14.71
CA THR A 70 -9.74 -1.30 -15.46
C THR A 70 -10.71 -0.14 -15.57
N MET A 71 -11.00 0.56 -14.46
CA MET A 71 -11.82 1.76 -14.43
C MET A 71 -11.35 2.83 -15.43
N LEU A 72 -10.03 3.06 -15.51
CA LEU A 72 -9.44 3.99 -16.46
C LEU A 72 -9.66 3.54 -17.91
N LEU A 73 -9.52 2.24 -18.19
CA LEU A 73 -9.70 1.68 -19.54
C LEU A 73 -11.17 1.62 -19.97
N THR A 74 -12.10 1.58 -19.02
CA THR A 74 -13.54 1.48 -19.26
C THR A 74 -14.30 2.78 -19.03
N ASP A 75 -13.59 3.91 -18.81
CA ASP A 75 -14.16 5.22 -18.48
C ASP A 75 -15.20 5.15 -17.34
N SER A 76 -14.92 4.31 -16.34
CA SER A 76 -15.82 4.04 -15.22
C SER A 76 -15.41 4.84 -14.00
N LEU A 77 -16.30 5.69 -13.50
CA LEU A 77 -16.03 6.56 -12.34
C LEU A 77 -16.21 5.85 -10.99
N ASN A 78 -16.80 4.65 -10.97
CA ASN A 78 -17.07 3.88 -9.76
C ASN A 78 -16.46 2.46 -9.86
N ILE A 79 -15.73 2.05 -8.82
CA ILE A 79 -15.12 0.72 -8.74
C ILE A 79 -16.14 -0.43 -8.80
N LYS A 80 -17.39 -0.17 -8.37
CA LYS A 80 -18.47 -1.16 -8.44
C LYS A 80 -18.86 -1.53 -9.87
N ASP A 81 -18.54 -0.68 -10.85
CA ASP A 81 -18.87 -0.93 -12.25
C ASP A 81 -17.91 -1.94 -12.90
N VAL A 82 -16.72 -2.15 -12.32
CA VAL A 82 -15.69 -3.08 -12.82
C VAL A 82 -15.56 -4.36 -11.99
N ILE A 83 -16.30 -4.47 -10.88
CA ILE A 83 -16.36 -5.67 -10.03
C ILE A 83 -17.68 -6.39 -10.27
N LEU A 84 -17.63 -7.67 -10.67
CA LEU A 84 -18.83 -8.46 -10.99
C LEU A 84 -19.85 -8.55 -9.84
N PHE A 85 -19.36 -8.68 -8.61
CA PHE A 85 -20.18 -8.77 -7.39
C PHE A 85 -19.57 -7.88 -6.30
N PRO A 86 -19.84 -6.57 -6.30
CA PRO A 86 -19.22 -5.64 -5.36
C PRO A 86 -19.81 -5.82 -3.96
N ALA A 87 -19.04 -5.47 -2.93
CA ALA A 87 -19.55 -5.43 -1.57
C ALA A 87 -20.68 -4.39 -1.45
N MET A 88 -21.85 -4.84 -0.99
CA MET A 88 -23.04 -4.03 -0.79
C MET A 88 -23.48 -4.07 0.67
N LYS A 89 -24.03 -2.96 1.17
CA LYS A 89 -24.68 -2.96 2.48
C LYS A 89 -25.93 -3.85 2.41
N PRO A 90 -26.13 -4.78 3.35
CA PRO A 90 -27.37 -5.57 3.44
C PRO A 90 -28.61 -4.66 3.58
N GLN A 91 -29.74 -5.13 3.07
CA GLN A 91 -31.06 -4.52 3.32
C GLN A 91 -31.70 -5.27 4.49
N ASP A 92 -31.32 -4.92 5.72
CA ASP A 92 -32.07 -5.25 6.94
C ASP A 92 -32.71 -3.98 7.49
#